data_AF-A0A482ZMW5-F1
#
_entry.id   AF-A0A482ZMW5-F1
#
_cell.length_a   1.000
_cell.length_b   1.000
_cell.length_c   1.000
_cell.angle_alpha   90.00
_cell.angle_beta   90.00
_cell.angle_gamma   90.00
#
_symmetry.space_group_name_H-M   'P 1'
#
loop_
_entity.id
_entity.type
_entity.pdbx_description
1 polymer ?
#
loop_
_entity_poly.entity_id
_entity_poly.type
_entity_poly.pdbx_seq_one_letter_code
_entity_poly.pdbx_strand_id
1 'polypeptide(L)'
;MLAKEWQTFNNAQLIKAVDGDSFYVNAGNQNLHLRLYFVDCPETNAGSRSDASRIREQTRYFGVNDVKTTMQFGKLASEFTQQTLAQPFTVHTAFSNAMGRSKQKRIYAMISINSGEDLGSLLVKNGLCRPKGVGKKTYADISRKNMFAILDNLQDAAMLKKIGIWAKTDADKIVELRTQQLEENMQLDKIRNHYKIEIGLIDINTSTAQELQSIKGIGAVIAKRIIAARPYKNIAELTKVRGIGEKTYQKLAPFFK
;
A
#
# COMPACT_ATOMS: atom_id res chain seq x y z
N MET A 1 10.36 -13.05 -10.53
CA MET A 1 9.44 -13.69 -9.57
C MET A 1 8.10 -13.78 -10.26
N LEU A 2 7.67 -15.00 -10.58
CA LEU A 2 6.34 -15.25 -11.14
C LEU A 2 5.29 -14.71 -10.17
N ALA A 3 4.29 -14.01 -10.68
CA ALA A 3 3.16 -13.60 -9.85
C ALA A 3 2.51 -14.87 -9.31
N LYS A 4 2.43 -15.01 -7.98
CA LYS A 4 1.71 -16.14 -7.39
C LYS A 4 0.27 -16.15 -7.91
N GLU A 5 -0.18 -17.32 -8.34
CA GLU A 5 -1.55 -17.54 -8.80
C GLU A 5 -2.54 -17.28 -7.67
N TRP A 6 -3.79 -16.99 -8.06
CA TRP A 6 -4.87 -16.79 -7.11
C TRP A 6 -5.28 -18.12 -6.47
N GLN A 7 -5.49 -18.11 -5.16
CA GLN A 7 -6.15 -19.16 -4.41
C GLN A 7 -7.46 -18.64 -3.86
N THR A 8 -8.47 -19.51 -3.87
CA THR A 8 -9.82 -19.20 -3.43
C THR A 8 -10.20 -20.12 -2.27
N PHE A 9 -10.66 -19.52 -1.17
CA PHE A 9 -11.18 -20.22 -0.01
C PHE A 9 -12.66 -19.88 0.11
N ASN A 10 -13.51 -20.86 -0.21
CA ASN A 10 -14.95 -20.75 -0.01
C ASN A 10 -15.28 -20.95 1.48
N ASN A 11 -16.41 -20.41 1.92
CA ASN A 11 -16.93 -20.56 3.29
C ASN A 11 -15.95 -20.10 4.38
N ALA A 12 -15.14 -19.08 4.10
CA ALA A 12 -14.32 -18.43 5.10
C ALA A 12 -15.20 -17.69 6.12
N GLN A 13 -14.73 -17.59 7.35
CA GLN A 13 -15.46 -16.95 8.46
C GLN A 13 -14.60 -15.86 9.11
N LEU A 14 -15.23 -14.75 9.49
CA LEU A 14 -14.56 -13.67 10.21
C LEU A 14 -14.22 -14.14 11.63
N ILE A 15 -12.96 -13.98 12.03
CA ILE A 15 -12.53 -14.13 13.43
C ILE A 15 -12.66 -12.79 14.15
N LYS A 16 -12.09 -11.72 13.56
CA LYS A 16 -12.10 -10.37 14.14
C LYS A 16 -11.78 -9.31 13.08
N ALA A 17 -12.52 -8.21 13.09
CA ALA A 17 -12.14 -6.99 12.36
C ALA A 17 -11.06 -6.20 13.14
N VAL A 18 -10.00 -5.77 12.45
CA VAL A 18 -8.98 -4.87 13.01
C VAL A 18 -9.34 -3.42 12.68
N ASP A 19 -9.66 -3.19 11.40
CA ASP A 19 -10.18 -1.95 10.85
C ASP A 19 -11.04 -2.28 9.60
N GLY A 20 -11.41 -1.26 8.82
CA GLY A 20 -12.27 -1.44 7.64
C GLY A 20 -11.64 -2.30 6.53
N ASP A 21 -10.32 -2.20 6.30
CA ASP A 21 -9.61 -2.91 5.22
C ASP A 21 -8.70 -4.05 5.73
N SER A 22 -8.70 -4.37 7.01
CA SER A 22 -7.84 -5.39 7.61
C SER A 22 -8.55 -6.18 8.71
N PHE A 23 -8.45 -7.51 8.64
CA PHE A 23 -9.18 -8.41 9.53
C PHE A 23 -8.59 -9.82 9.54
N TYR A 24 -8.92 -10.58 10.58
CA TYR A 24 -8.55 -11.97 10.76
C TYR A 24 -9.70 -12.89 10.33
N VAL A 25 -9.39 -13.93 9.58
CA VAL A 25 -10.37 -14.92 9.10
C VAL A 25 -9.89 -16.34 9.33
N ASN A 26 -10.84 -17.26 9.46
CA ASN A 26 -10.62 -18.68 9.23
C ASN A 26 -10.93 -18.97 7.76
N ALA A 27 -9.99 -19.54 7.02
CA ALA A 27 -10.14 -19.86 5.60
C ALA A 27 -9.56 -21.25 5.32
N GLY A 28 -10.44 -22.25 5.14
CA GLY A 28 -10.03 -23.65 5.10
C GLY A 28 -9.50 -24.11 6.45
N ASN A 29 -8.26 -24.61 6.50
CA ASN A 29 -7.63 -25.12 7.74
C ASN A 29 -6.64 -24.12 8.38
N GLN A 30 -6.72 -22.84 8.04
CA GLN A 30 -5.75 -21.84 8.48
C GLN A 30 -6.41 -20.51 8.88
N ASN A 31 -5.80 -19.85 9.85
CA ASN A 31 -6.14 -18.47 10.23
C ASN A 31 -5.26 -17.50 9.44
N LEU A 32 -5.89 -16.56 8.73
CA LEU A 32 -5.22 -15.58 7.89
C LEU A 32 -5.46 -14.17 8.43
N HIS A 33 -4.41 -13.35 8.44
CA HIS A 33 -4.52 -11.91 8.64
C HIS A 33 -4.53 -11.23 7.27
N LEU A 34 -5.70 -10.72 6.89
CA LEU A 34 -5.93 -10.15 5.57
C LEU A 34 -5.86 -8.63 5.60
N ARG A 35 -5.43 -8.06 4.47
CA ARG A 35 -5.64 -6.68 4.07
C ARG A 35 -6.29 -6.65 2.69
N LEU A 36 -7.27 -5.79 2.47
CA LEU A 36 -7.89 -5.66 1.16
C LEU A 36 -6.90 -5.08 0.13
N TYR A 37 -6.98 -5.59 -1.10
CA TYR A 37 -6.39 -4.89 -2.25
C TYR A 37 -7.24 -3.66 -2.61
N PHE A 38 -6.62 -2.71 -3.31
CA PHE A 38 -7.21 -1.55 -3.99
C PHE A 38 -7.89 -0.47 -3.13
N VAL A 39 -8.27 -0.78 -1.89
CA VAL A 39 -8.98 0.16 -1.02
C VAL A 39 -8.18 0.51 0.23
N ASP A 40 -8.40 1.73 0.71
CA ASP A 40 -7.81 2.26 1.93
C ASP A 40 -8.91 2.88 2.77
N CYS A 41 -9.12 2.33 3.97
CA CYS A 41 -10.11 2.84 4.90
C CYS A 41 -9.49 3.88 5.85
N PRO A 42 -10.28 4.86 6.34
CA PRO A 42 -9.80 5.82 7.32
C PRO A 42 -9.24 5.14 8.57
N GLU A 43 -8.12 5.66 9.05
CA GLU A 43 -7.47 5.18 10.28
C GLU A 43 -8.33 5.45 11.52
N THR A 44 -8.34 4.50 12.45
CA THR A 44 -9.19 4.57 13.66
C THR A 44 -8.48 5.15 14.89
N ASN A 45 -7.14 5.22 14.86
CA ASN A 45 -6.32 5.70 15.97
C ASN A 45 -5.02 6.35 15.46
N ALA A 46 -4.43 7.21 16.29
CA ALA A 46 -3.20 7.95 16.01
C ALA A 46 -2.06 7.54 16.95
N GLY A 47 -1.79 6.23 17.07
CA GLY A 47 -0.80 5.69 18.01
C GLY A 47 0.66 6.06 17.71
N SER A 48 0.95 6.60 16.52
CA SER A 48 2.28 7.06 16.13
C SER A 48 2.22 8.27 15.20
N ARG A 49 3.36 8.95 14.98
CA ARG A 49 3.46 10.07 14.03
C ARG A 49 3.04 9.67 12.61
N SER A 50 3.37 8.47 12.15
CA SER A 50 2.96 8.02 10.81
C SER A 50 1.45 7.80 10.74
N ASP A 51 0.82 7.34 11.83
CA ASP A 51 -0.62 7.13 11.88
C ASP A 51 -1.34 8.49 11.86
N ALA A 52 -0.86 9.46 12.65
CA ALA A 52 -1.35 10.84 12.62
C ALA A 52 -1.21 11.49 11.24
N SER A 53 -0.07 11.30 10.56
CA SER A 53 0.13 11.78 9.18
C SER A 53 -0.86 11.16 8.21
N ARG A 54 -1.17 9.86 8.36
CA ARG A 54 -2.10 9.13 7.49
C ARG A 54 -3.53 9.60 7.68
N ILE A 55 -3.95 9.86 8.93
CA ILE A 55 -5.25 10.46 9.23
C ILE A 55 -5.36 11.84 8.57
N ARG A 56 -4.36 12.71 8.72
CA ARG A 56 -4.37 14.05 8.08
C ARG A 56 -4.49 13.96 6.56
N GLU A 57 -3.75 13.05 5.94
CA GLU A 57 -3.80 12.80 4.50
C GLU A 57 -5.21 12.35 4.06
N GLN A 58 -5.84 11.46 4.83
CA GLN A 58 -7.21 10.99 4.58
C GLN A 58 -8.24 12.11 4.80
N THR A 59 -8.11 12.92 5.86
CA THR A 59 -8.97 14.09 6.12
C THR A 59 -8.97 15.05 4.94
N ARG A 60 -7.78 15.39 4.42
CA ARG A 60 -7.64 16.22 3.22
C ARG A 60 -8.22 15.58 1.98
N TYR A 61 -7.98 14.27 1.79
CA TYR A 61 -8.51 13.53 0.65
C TYR A 61 -10.05 13.59 0.57
N PHE A 62 -10.73 13.38 1.69
CA PHE A 62 -12.20 13.42 1.75
C PHE A 62 -12.75 14.85 1.84
N GLY A 63 -11.90 15.87 1.92
CA GLY A 63 -12.32 17.27 2.04
C GLY A 63 -13.06 17.56 3.34
N VAL A 64 -12.64 16.91 4.43
CA VAL A 64 -13.27 17.06 5.75
C VAL A 64 -12.44 18.04 6.59
N ASN A 65 -13.09 18.84 7.43
CA ASN A 65 -12.45 19.93 8.18
C ASN A 65 -11.75 19.48 9.47
N ASP A 66 -11.95 18.24 9.92
CA ASP A 66 -11.41 17.75 11.17
C ASP A 66 -11.09 16.24 11.12
N VAL A 67 -10.07 15.85 11.90
CA VAL A 67 -9.60 14.46 11.98
C VAL A 67 -10.57 13.54 12.73
N LYS A 68 -11.42 14.07 13.62
CA LYS A 68 -12.34 13.25 14.43
C LYS A 68 -13.40 12.64 13.53
N THR A 69 -13.94 13.41 12.59
CA THR A 69 -14.87 12.92 11.58
C THR A 69 -14.22 11.81 10.75
N THR A 70 -12.98 12.01 10.26
CA THR A 70 -12.25 10.96 9.52
C THR A 70 -12.12 9.66 10.33
N MET A 71 -11.72 9.76 11.60
CA MET A 71 -11.58 8.60 12.49
C MET A 71 -12.92 7.93 12.81
N GLN A 72 -14.00 8.71 12.95
CA GLN A 72 -15.35 8.18 13.14
C GLN A 72 -15.76 7.32 11.95
N PHE A 73 -15.51 7.77 10.72
CA PHE A 73 -15.78 6.98 9.51
C PHE A 73 -14.86 5.76 9.39
N GLY A 74 -13.65 5.81 9.95
CA GLY A 74 -12.81 4.62 10.10
C GLY A 74 -13.45 3.55 10.99
N LYS A 75 -14.09 3.96 12.09
CA LYS A 75 -14.85 3.05 12.96
C LYS A 75 -16.08 2.49 12.25
N LEU A 76 -16.84 3.34 11.56
CA LEU A 76 -17.99 2.91 10.76
C LEU A 76 -17.59 1.93 9.64
N ALA A 77 -16.42 2.12 9.01
CA ALA A 77 -15.89 1.17 8.04
C ALA A 77 -15.57 -0.19 8.69
N SER A 78 -14.98 -0.19 9.89
CA SER A 78 -14.71 -1.42 10.64
C SER A 78 -16.00 -2.16 11.04
N GLU A 79 -17.01 -1.41 11.50
CA GLU A 79 -18.33 -1.96 11.86
C GLU A 79 -19.04 -2.53 10.63
N PHE A 80 -19.01 -1.80 9.50
CA PHE A 80 -19.56 -2.25 8.23
C PHE A 80 -18.90 -3.55 7.76
N THR A 81 -17.56 -3.63 7.82
CA THR A 81 -16.83 -4.87 7.49
C THR A 81 -17.22 -6.01 8.42
N GLN A 82 -17.32 -5.76 9.73
CA GLN A 82 -17.73 -6.79 10.69
C GLN A 82 -19.14 -7.32 10.42
N GLN A 83 -20.10 -6.43 10.14
CA GLN A 83 -21.49 -6.80 9.83
C GLN A 83 -21.61 -7.52 8.49
N THR A 84 -20.93 -7.00 7.46
CA THR A 84 -20.98 -7.58 6.11
C THR A 84 -20.38 -8.99 6.07
N LEU A 85 -19.37 -9.25 6.89
CA LEU A 85 -18.69 -10.53 7.00
C LEU A 85 -19.22 -11.43 8.14
N ALA A 86 -20.42 -11.14 8.67
CA ALA A 86 -21.03 -11.94 9.73
C ALA A 86 -21.45 -13.34 9.25
N GLN A 87 -21.77 -13.47 7.96
CA GLN A 87 -22.03 -14.76 7.31
C GLN A 87 -20.78 -15.25 6.58
N PRO A 88 -20.66 -16.57 6.29
CA PRO A 88 -19.55 -17.09 5.52
C PRO A 88 -19.37 -16.35 4.19
N PHE A 89 -18.14 -16.20 3.73
CA PHE A 89 -17.78 -15.48 2.50
C PHE A 89 -16.62 -16.16 1.78
N THR A 90 -16.25 -15.66 0.60
CA THR A 90 -15.16 -16.21 -0.20
C THR A 90 -13.95 -15.30 -0.17
N VAL A 91 -12.78 -15.87 0.16
CA VAL A 91 -11.49 -15.17 0.15
C VAL A 91 -10.74 -15.51 -1.13
N HIS A 92 -10.32 -14.50 -1.87
CA HIS A 92 -9.39 -14.63 -2.99
C HIS A 92 -8.04 -14.00 -2.62
N THR A 93 -6.95 -14.78 -2.61
CA THR A 93 -5.62 -14.25 -2.28
C THR A 93 -4.53 -14.87 -3.15
N ALA A 94 -3.50 -14.10 -3.42
CA ALA A 94 -2.26 -14.56 -4.06
C ALA A 94 -1.09 -14.64 -3.06
N PHE A 95 -1.38 -14.57 -1.76
CA PHE A 95 -0.38 -14.60 -0.68
C PHE A 95 0.75 -13.57 -0.82
N SER A 96 0.45 -12.41 -1.45
CA SER A 96 1.35 -11.28 -1.50
C SER A 96 1.46 -10.67 -0.09
N ASN A 97 2.69 -10.52 0.41
CA ASN A 97 2.92 -9.91 1.72
C ASN A 97 2.42 -8.46 1.74
N ALA A 98 1.57 -8.14 2.71
CA ALA A 98 0.97 -6.82 2.87
C ALA A 98 1.78 -5.86 3.74
N MET A 99 2.97 -6.28 4.21
CA MET A 99 3.81 -5.57 5.18
C MET A 99 3.03 -5.17 6.45
N GLY A 100 3.72 -4.91 7.55
CA GLY A 100 3.04 -4.60 8.81
C GLY A 100 4.01 -4.53 9.97
N ARG A 101 3.59 -3.89 11.07
CA ARG A 101 4.39 -3.78 12.29
C ARG A 101 4.35 -5.06 13.14
N SER A 102 3.37 -5.93 12.93
CA SER A 102 3.24 -7.18 13.69
C SER A 102 4.13 -8.29 13.12
N LYS A 103 4.52 -9.23 13.99
CA LYS A 103 5.30 -10.42 13.61
C LYS A 103 4.51 -11.39 12.71
N GLN A 104 3.18 -11.33 12.73
CA GLN A 104 2.31 -12.15 11.89
C GLN A 104 2.27 -11.60 10.45
N LYS A 105 2.46 -12.50 9.47
CA LYS A 105 2.41 -12.15 8.05
C LYS A 105 0.99 -11.75 7.64
N ARG A 106 0.77 -10.45 7.46
CA ARG A 106 -0.42 -9.92 6.81
C ARG A 106 -0.31 -10.14 5.30
N ILE A 107 -1.38 -10.57 4.65
CA ILE A 107 -1.42 -10.81 3.20
C ILE A 107 -2.56 -10.04 2.54
N TYR A 108 -2.38 -9.68 1.27
CA TYR A 108 -3.45 -9.01 0.53
C TYR A 108 -4.49 -9.99 -0.02
N ALA A 109 -5.77 -9.61 0.00
CA ALA A 109 -6.89 -10.40 -0.51
C ALA A 109 -8.00 -9.53 -1.14
N MET A 110 -8.86 -10.15 -1.93
CA MET A 110 -10.19 -9.65 -2.31
C MET A 110 -11.24 -10.56 -1.68
N ILE A 111 -12.39 -10.02 -1.30
CA ILE A 111 -13.45 -10.78 -0.62
C ILE A 111 -14.74 -10.68 -1.42
N SER A 112 -15.30 -11.81 -1.80
CA SER A 112 -16.64 -11.91 -2.38
C SER A 112 -17.62 -12.30 -1.27
N ILE A 113 -18.64 -11.49 -1.04
CA ILE A 113 -19.70 -11.79 -0.08
C ILE A 113 -20.78 -12.67 -0.72
N ASN A 114 -21.77 -13.12 0.05
CA ASN A 114 -22.80 -14.05 -0.44
C ASN A 114 -23.66 -13.50 -1.58
N SER A 115 -23.79 -12.17 -1.72
CA SER A 115 -24.46 -11.56 -2.89
C SER A 115 -23.62 -11.64 -4.16
N GLY A 116 -22.35 -12.05 -4.08
CA GLY A 116 -21.37 -12.00 -5.16
C GLY A 116 -20.64 -10.66 -5.27
N GLU A 117 -21.03 -9.65 -4.50
CA GLU A 117 -20.34 -8.35 -4.49
C GLU A 117 -18.96 -8.42 -3.81
N ASP A 118 -18.02 -7.61 -4.30
CA ASP A 118 -16.70 -7.45 -3.68
C ASP A 118 -16.76 -6.47 -2.49
N LEU A 119 -16.23 -6.87 -1.34
CA LEU A 119 -16.25 -6.06 -0.12
C LEU A 119 -15.58 -4.69 -0.30
N GLY A 120 -14.43 -4.64 -1.00
CA GLY A 120 -13.73 -3.38 -1.24
C GLY A 120 -14.61 -2.40 -2.04
N SER A 121 -15.28 -2.92 -3.06
CA SER A 121 -16.24 -2.18 -3.88
C SER A 121 -17.44 -1.69 -3.06
N LEU A 122 -17.97 -2.52 -2.16
CA LEU A 122 -19.04 -2.13 -1.22
C LEU A 122 -18.61 -1.00 -0.28
N LEU A 123 -17.41 -1.08 0.29
CA LEU A 123 -16.85 -0.06 1.17
C LEU A 123 -16.71 1.30 0.45
N VAL A 124 -16.23 1.30 -0.80
CA VAL A 124 -16.12 2.51 -1.62
C VAL A 124 -17.51 3.05 -2.00
N LYS A 125 -18.42 2.18 -2.45
CA LYS A 125 -19.81 2.50 -2.81
C LYS A 125 -20.58 3.15 -1.65
N ASN A 126 -20.29 2.75 -0.42
CA ASN A 126 -20.88 3.30 0.80
C ASN A 126 -20.10 4.50 1.37
N GLY A 127 -19.09 5.03 0.66
CA GLY A 127 -18.32 6.18 1.10
C GLY A 127 -17.56 5.93 2.41
N LEU A 128 -17.14 4.69 2.66
CA LEU A 128 -16.42 4.31 3.88
C LEU A 128 -14.91 4.20 3.64
N CYS A 129 -14.48 3.93 2.41
CA CYS A 129 -13.08 3.81 2.02
C CYS A 129 -12.84 4.48 0.65
N ARG A 130 -11.58 4.71 0.31
CA ARG A 130 -11.17 5.31 -0.98
C ARG A 130 -10.44 4.32 -1.89
N PRO A 131 -10.47 4.50 -3.23
CA PRO A 131 -9.64 3.75 -4.18
C PRO A 131 -8.15 4.09 -4.02
N LYS A 132 -7.49 3.44 -3.05
CA LYS A 132 -6.05 3.58 -2.80
C LYS A 132 -5.49 2.31 -2.22
N GLY A 133 -4.24 1.98 -2.55
CA GLY A 133 -3.53 0.86 -1.96
C GLY A 133 -2.77 0.03 -2.99
N VAL A 134 -2.35 -1.16 -2.57
CA VAL A 134 -1.72 -2.11 -3.48
C VAL A 134 -2.81 -2.76 -4.33
N GLY A 135 -2.52 -2.96 -5.62
CA GLY A 135 -3.43 -3.64 -6.54
C GLY A 135 -2.65 -4.52 -7.51
N LYS A 136 -3.33 -5.51 -8.10
CA LYS A 136 -2.81 -6.40 -9.14
C LYS A 136 -3.93 -6.74 -10.15
N LYS A 137 -3.68 -7.59 -11.14
CA LYS A 137 -4.77 -8.19 -11.94
C LYS A 137 -5.64 -9.04 -11.00
N THR A 138 -6.97 -8.85 -11.00
CA THR A 138 -7.91 -9.50 -10.08
C THR A 138 -8.05 -11.00 -10.37
N TYR A 139 -8.76 -11.73 -9.51
CA TYR A 139 -9.09 -13.15 -9.73
C TYR A 139 -10.08 -13.35 -10.89
N ALA A 140 -10.90 -12.33 -11.18
CA ALA A 140 -11.82 -12.27 -12.32
C ALA A 140 -11.18 -11.66 -13.57
N ASP A 141 -9.85 -11.77 -13.70
CA ASP A 141 -9.06 -11.29 -14.83
C ASP A 141 -9.12 -9.77 -15.16
N ILE A 142 -9.65 -8.95 -14.27
CA ILE A 142 -9.69 -7.49 -14.44
C ILE A 142 -8.29 -6.91 -14.20
N SER A 143 -7.81 -6.08 -15.14
CA SER A 143 -6.51 -5.42 -14.98
C SER A 143 -6.49 -4.49 -13.77
N ARG A 144 -5.31 -4.29 -13.16
CA ARG A 144 -5.14 -3.35 -12.04
C ARG A 144 -5.72 -1.96 -12.38
N LYS A 145 -5.44 -1.46 -13.60
CA LYS A 145 -5.91 -0.16 -14.09
C LYS A 145 -7.44 -0.12 -14.11
N ASN A 146 -8.07 -1.14 -14.68
CA ASN A 146 -9.53 -1.18 -14.82
C ASN A 146 -10.21 -1.35 -13.45
N MET A 147 -9.62 -2.10 -12.52
CA MET A 147 -10.16 -2.23 -11.18
C MET A 147 -10.17 -0.88 -10.44
N PHE A 148 -9.08 -0.10 -10.52
CA PHE A 148 -9.08 1.26 -9.95
C PHE A 148 -10.13 2.15 -10.63
N ALA A 149 -10.26 2.12 -11.96
CA ALA A 149 -11.28 2.90 -12.66
C ALA A 149 -12.72 2.52 -12.24
N ILE A 150 -13.00 1.23 -11.99
CA ILE A 150 -14.29 0.79 -11.44
C ILE A 150 -14.54 1.39 -10.05
N LEU A 151 -13.53 1.35 -9.18
CA LEU A 151 -13.64 1.91 -7.84
C LEU A 151 -13.77 3.44 -7.86
N ASP A 152 -13.09 4.13 -8.79
CA ASP A 152 -13.24 5.57 -9.00
C ASP A 152 -14.68 5.91 -9.42
N ASN A 153 -15.28 5.16 -10.34
CA ASN A 153 -16.69 5.36 -10.71
C ASN A 153 -17.66 5.16 -9.52
N LEU A 154 -17.40 4.16 -8.66
CA LEU A 154 -18.19 3.93 -7.44
C LEU A 154 -18.03 5.09 -6.46
N GLN A 155 -16.80 5.60 -6.32
CA GLN A 155 -16.53 6.76 -5.49
C GLN A 155 -17.25 8.01 -6.02
N ASP A 156 -17.18 8.29 -7.32
CA ASP A 156 -17.83 9.46 -7.92
C ASP A 156 -19.34 9.43 -7.67
N ALA A 157 -19.96 8.26 -7.80
CA ALA A 157 -21.36 8.08 -7.45
C ALA A 157 -21.64 8.35 -5.96
N ALA A 158 -20.79 7.85 -5.06
CA ALA A 158 -20.90 8.09 -3.61
C ALA A 158 -20.69 9.57 -3.26
N MET A 159 -19.76 10.24 -3.93
CA MET A 159 -19.48 11.68 -3.78
C MET A 159 -20.68 12.53 -4.19
N LEU A 160 -21.21 12.31 -5.40
CA LEU A 160 -22.35 13.05 -5.94
C LEU A 160 -23.61 12.85 -5.09
N LYS A 161 -23.81 11.63 -4.57
CA LYS A 161 -24.94 11.30 -3.70
C LYS A 161 -24.72 11.63 -2.23
N LYS A 162 -23.55 12.19 -1.87
CA LYS A 162 -23.19 12.52 -0.47
C LYS A 162 -23.35 11.31 0.47
N ILE A 163 -22.88 10.13 0.04
CA ILE A 163 -22.95 8.89 0.82
C ILE A 163 -21.71 8.75 1.71
N GLY A 164 -21.90 8.26 2.94
CA GLY A 164 -20.80 8.00 3.87
C GLY A 164 -20.04 9.27 4.26
N ILE A 165 -18.71 9.20 4.25
CA ILE A 165 -17.86 10.34 4.62
C ILE A 165 -18.04 11.53 3.66
N TRP A 166 -18.46 11.29 2.41
CA TRP A 166 -18.70 12.33 1.42
C TRP A 166 -19.86 13.26 1.81
N ALA A 167 -20.75 12.82 2.70
CA ALA A 167 -21.78 13.68 3.32
C ALA A 167 -21.18 14.81 4.17
N LYS A 168 -19.93 14.63 4.64
CA LYS A 168 -19.21 15.59 5.49
C LYS A 168 -18.16 16.39 4.70
N THR A 169 -18.07 16.18 3.40
CA THR A 169 -17.15 16.93 2.54
C THR A 169 -17.56 18.39 2.43
N ASP A 170 -16.62 19.27 2.75
CA ASP A 170 -16.63 20.70 2.44
C ASP A 170 -16.19 20.88 0.98
N ALA A 171 -17.16 21.18 0.11
CA ALA A 171 -16.92 21.30 -1.33
C ALA A 171 -16.07 22.52 -1.68
N ASP A 172 -16.11 23.57 -0.87
CA ASP A 172 -15.34 24.79 -1.11
C ASP A 172 -13.87 24.61 -0.73
N LYS A 173 -13.58 23.71 0.23
CA LYS A 173 -12.22 23.45 0.71
C LYS A 173 -11.53 22.23 0.13
N ILE A 174 -12.25 21.28 -0.48
CA ILE A 174 -11.64 20.03 -0.94
C ILE A 174 -10.47 20.23 -1.92
N VAL A 175 -10.56 21.26 -2.78
CA VAL A 175 -9.48 21.61 -3.72
C VAL A 175 -8.26 22.11 -2.96
N GLU A 176 -8.43 23.06 -2.05
CA GLU A 176 -7.35 23.59 -1.19
C GLU A 176 -6.68 22.46 -0.40
N LEU A 177 -7.48 21.64 0.29
CA LEU A 177 -6.99 20.56 1.15
C LEU A 177 -6.20 19.51 0.36
N ARG A 178 -6.66 19.14 -0.84
CA ARG A 178 -5.94 18.20 -1.71
C ARG A 178 -4.66 18.82 -2.28
N THR A 179 -4.67 20.10 -2.63
CA THR A 179 -3.46 20.83 -3.06
C THR A 179 -2.41 20.88 -1.95
N GLN A 180 -2.81 21.19 -0.71
CA GLN A 180 -1.89 21.15 0.44
C GLN A 180 -1.22 19.78 0.59
N GLN A 181 -1.96 18.68 0.37
CA GLN A 181 -1.38 17.34 0.43
C GLN A 181 -0.38 17.07 -0.71
N LEU A 182 -0.67 17.57 -1.92
CA LEU A 182 0.23 17.44 -3.06
C LEU A 182 1.53 18.22 -2.84
N GLU A 183 1.44 19.46 -2.35
CA GLU A 183 2.59 20.29 -2.04
C GLU A 183 3.47 19.67 -0.96
N GLU A 184 2.87 19.15 0.12
CA GLU A 184 3.61 18.44 1.17
C GLU A 184 4.33 17.20 0.60
N ASN A 185 3.67 16.42 -0.26
CA ASN A 185 4.30 15.28 -0.92
C ASN A 185 5.47 15.70 -1.81
N MET A 186 5.32 16.78 -2.59
CA MET A 186 6.40 17.32 -3.44
C MET A 186 7.59 17.79 -2.61
N GLN A 187 7.36 18.41 -1.45
CA GLN A 187 8.43 18.81 -0.53
C GLN A 187 9.14 17.59 0.06
N LEU A 188 8.40 16.58 0.50
CA LEU A 188 8.97 15.34 1.02
C LEU A 188 9.76 14.58 -0.05
N ASP A 189 9.28 14.55 -1.28
CA ASP A 189 9.99 13.95 -2.42
C ASP A 189 11.28 14.71 -2.74
N LYS A 190 11.27 16.05 -2.69
CA LYS A 190 12.48 16.86 -2.81
C LYS A 190 13.48 16.56 -1.70
N ILE A 191 13.06 16.53 -0.44
CA ILE A 191 13.94 16.20 0.71
C ILE A 191 14.52 14.79 0.52
N ARG A 192 13.70 13.81 0.17
CA ARG A 192 14.13 12.43 -0.03
C ARG A 192 15.09 12.30 -1.20
N ASN A 193 14.84 13.00 -2.31
CA ASN A 193 15.72 12.99 -3.48
C ASN A 193 17.01 13.76 -3.20
N HIS A 194 16.94 14.91 -2.53
CA HIS A 194 18.09 15.68 -2.10
C HIS A 194 18.97 14.87 -1.15
N TYR A 195 18.39 14.26 -0.12
CA TYR A 195 19.11 13.35 0.78
C TYR A 195 19.70 12.14 0.03
N LYS A 196 18.96 11.57 -0.93
CA LYS A 196 19.50 10.50 -1.81
C LYS A 196 20.67 10.99 -2.66
N ILE A 197 20.69 12.26 -3.07
CA ILE A 197 21.77 12.91 -3.81
C ILE A 197 22.94 13.29 -2.86
N GLU A 198 22.67 13.75 -1.64
CA GLU A 198 23.64 14.19 -0.61
C GLU A 198 24.33 13.05 0.13
N ILE A 199 23.68 11.88 0.31
CA ILE A 199 24.39 10.62 0.61
C ILE A 199 25.48 10.35 -0.44
N GLY A 200 25.41 11.08 -1.56
CA GLY A 200 26.46 11.15 -2.54
C GLY A 200 26.37 9.92 -3.39
N LEU A 201 26.68 10.09 -4.66
CA LEU A 201 27.20 8.98 -5.41
C LEU A 201 28.34 8.36 -4.57
N ILE A 202 28.13 7.12 -4.16
CA ILE A 202 29.06 6.32 -3.36
C ILE A 202 30.23 6.01 -4.28
N ASP A 203 31.45 6.35 -3.87
CA ASP A 203 32.62 6.04 -4.68
C ASP A 203 32.77 4.52 -4.74
N ILE A 204 32.57 3.94 -5.91
CA ILE A 204 32.55 2.49 -6.07
C ILE A 204 33.89 1.85 -5.67
N ASN A 205 35.00 2.60 -5.75
CA ASN A 205 36.35 2.13 -5.48
C ASN A 205 36.78 2.35 -4.03
N THR A 206 36.28 3.36 -3.33
CA THR A 206 36.74 3.69 -1.97
C THR A 206 35.74 3.37 -0.87
N SER A 207 34.44 3.26 -1.19
CA SER A 207 33.41 3.13 -0.16
C SER A 207 33.52 1.87 0.68
N THR A 208 33.13 1.98 1.94
CA THR A 208 33.11 0.88 2.91
C THR A 208 31.97 -0.11 2.62
N ALA A 209 32.07 -1.31 3.20
CA ALA A 209 30.99 -2.30 3.09
C ALA A 209 29.67 -1.79 3.70
N GLN A 210 29.71 -0.94 4.71
CA GLN A 210 28.52 -0.37 5.34
C GLN A 210 27.86 0.68 4.45
N GLU A 211 28.65 1.56 3.82
CA GLU A 211 28.14 2.52 2.84
C GLU A 211 27.50 1.82 1.64
N LEU A 212 28.14 0.78 1.09
CA LEU A 212 27.56 -0.03 0.02
C LEU A 212 26.22 -0.66 0.42
N GLN A 213 26.11 -1.15 1.67
CA GLN A 213 24.89 -1.79 2.18
C GLN A 213 23.74 -0.81 2.47
N SER A 214 24.02 0.50 2.52
CA SER A 214 22.99 1.53 2.62
C SER A 214 22.13 1.60 1.34
N ILE A 215 22.65 1.12 0.21
CA ILE A 215 21.93 1.09 -1.06
C ILE A 215 20.97 -0.10 -1.10
N LYS A 216 19.68 0.20 -1.21
CA LYS A 216 18.63 -0.84 -1.34
C LYS A 216 18.91 -1.74 -2.54
N GLY A 217 19.15 -3.02 -2.28
CA GLY A 217 19.50 -4.02 -3.28
C GLY A 217 20.93 -4.55 -3.15
N ILE A 218 21.76 -3.93 -2.29
CA ILE A 218 23.10 -4.40 -1.95
C ILE A 218 23.07 -4.94 -0.51
N GLY A 219 23.02 -6.26 -0.37
CA GLY A 219 23.26 -6.92 0.92
C GLY A 219 24.75 -7.21 1.15
N ALA A 220 25.12 -7.68 2.35
CA ALA A 220 26.50 -8.02 2.72
C ALA A 220 27.24 -8.86 1.67
N VAL A 221 26.56 -9.82 1.05
CA VAL A 221 27.13 -10.68 0.00
C VAL A 221 27.51 -9.88 -1.26
N ILE A 222 26.63 -8.98 -1.71
CA ILE A 222 26.88 -8.17 -2.91
C ILE A 222 27.94 -7.10 -2.59
N ALA A 223 27.87 -6.46 -1.42
CA ALA A 223 28.88 -5.49 -0.99
C ALA A 223 30.28 -6.10 -0.96
N LYS A 224 30.44 -7.31 -0.40
CA LYS A 224 31.72 -8.03 -0.37
C LYS A 224 32.24 -8.31 -1.79
N ARG A 225 31.36 -8.67 -2.73
CA ARG A 225 31.75 -8.90 -4.13
C ARG A 225 32.13 -7.61 -4.85
N ILE A 226 31.43 -6.52 -4.58
CA ILE A 226 31.77 -5.21 -5.14
C ILE A 226 33.18 -4.81 -4.70
N ILE A 227 33.50 -4.93 -3.40
CA ILE A 227 34.82 -4.60 -2.86
C ILE A 227 35.90 -5.50 -3.45
N ALA A 228 35.64 -6.82 -3.54
CA ALA A 228 36.62 -7.79 -4.03
C ALA A 228 36.98 -7.61 -5.52
N ALA A 229 36.11 -6.99 -6.32
CA ALA A 229 36.33 -6.76 -7.75
C ALA A 229 36.86 -5.35 -8.08
N ARG A 230 37.26 -4.57 -7.07
CA ARG A 230 37.94 -3.29 -7.27
C ARG A 230 39.34 -3.47 -7.88
N PRO A 231 39.86 -2.49 -8.64
CA PRO A 231 39.21 -1.23 -9.01
C PRO A 231 38.32 -1.35 -10.26
N TYR A 232 37.29 -0.51 -10.32
CA TYR A 232 36.43 -0.31 -11.47
C TYR A 232 36.87 0.92 -12.26
N LYS A 233 36.90 0.81 -13.59
CA LYS A 233 37.22 1.91 -14.50
C LYS A 233 36.02 2.83 -14.74
N ASN A 234 34.82 2.29 -14.65
CA ASN A 234 33.56 3.01 -14.76
C ASN A 234 32.45 2.20 -14.08
N ILE A 235 31.31 2.85 -13.85
CA ILE A 235 30.17 2.25 -13.14
C ILE A 235 29.60 1.05 -13.91
N ALA A 236 29.68 1.01 -15.24
CA ALA A 236 29.15 -0.07 -16.07
C ALA A 236 29.82 -1.43 -15.81
N GLU A 237 31.05 -1.44 -15.28
CA GLU A 237 31.75 -2.67 -14.89
C GLU A 237 31.10 -3.40 -13.71
N LEU A 238 30.16 -2.78 -12.99
CA LEU A 238 29.34 -3.47 -11.97
C LEU A 238 28.55 -4.66 -12.54
N THR A 239 28.21 -4.63 -13.83
CA THR A 239 27.54 -5.76 -14.50
C THR A 239 28.38 -7.05 -14.51
N LYS A 240 29.70 -6.93 -14.31
CA LYS A 240 30.63 -8.07 -14.19
C LYS A 240 30.58 -8.72 -12.79
N VAL A 241 30.04 -8.00 -11.80
CA VAL A 241 29.92 -8.51 -10.43
C VAL A 241 28.80 -9.54 -10.36
N ARG A 242 29.14 -10.77 -9.98
CA ARG A 242 28.17 -11.87 -9.85
C ARG A 242 27.03 -11.48 -8.90
N GLY A 243 25.80 -11.43 -9.44
CA GLY A 243 24.59 -11.01 -8.72
C GLY A 243 24.08 -9.62 -9.11
N ILE A 244 24.83 -8.87 -9.92
CA ILE A 244 24.43 -7.59 -10.51
C ILE A 244 24.28 -7.77 -12.02
N GLY A 245 23.10 -8.18 -12.47
CA GLY A 245 22.75 -8.18 -13.90
C GLY A 245 22.21 -6.82 -14.36
N GLU A 246 21.93 -6.68 -15.65
CA GLU A 246 21.48 -5.41 -16.29
C GLU A 246 20.36 -4.68 -15.53
N LYS A 247 19.30 -5.40 -15.13
CA LYS A 247 18.17 -4.82 -14.38
C LYS A 247 18.55 -4.35 -12.98
N THR A 248 19.54 -4.98 -12.36
CA THR A 248 20.06 -4.60 -11.05
C THR A 248 21.03 -3.43 -11.21
N TYR A 249 21.90 -3.48 -12.21
CA TYR A 249 22.79 -2.39 -12.59
C TYR A 249 22.03 -1.08 -12.84
N GLN A 250 20.97 -1.07 -13.66
CA GLN A 250 20.16 0.13 -13.91
C GLN A 250 19.57 0.75 -12.65
N LYS A 251 19.30 -0.07 -11.63
CA LYS A 251 18.83 0.41 -10.32
C LYS A 251 19.95 0.91 -9.43
N LEU A 252 21.16 0.36 -9.55
CA LEU A 252 22.31 0.66 -8.70
C LEU A 252 23.19 1.79 -9.25
N ALA A 253 23.34 1.91 -10.56
CA ALA A 253 24.20 2.89 -11.22
C ALA A 253 23.96 4.34 -10.76
N PRO A 254 22.70 4.80 -10.55
CA PRO A 254 22.45 6.16 -10.07
C PRO A 254 22.94 6.45 -8.64
N PHE A 255 23.47 5.46 -7.93
CA PHE A 255 23.98 5.58 -6.55
C PHE A 255 25.52 5.59 -6.49
N PHE A 256 26.23 5.42 -7.61
CA PHE A 256 27.70 5.30 -7.63
C PHE A 256 28.37 6.43 -8.40
N LYS A 257 29.55 6.87 -7.93
CA LYS A 257 30.50 7.72 -8.68
C LYS A 257 31.79 6.94 -8.91
#